data_AF-A0A257Y2B6-F1
#
_entry.id   AF-A0A257Y2B6-F1
#
_cell.length_a   1.000
_cell.length_b   1.000
_cell.length_c   1.000
_cell.angle_alpha   90.00
_cell.angle_beta   90.00
_cell.angle_gamma   90.00
#
_symmetry.space_group_name_H-M   'P 1'
#
loop_
_entity.id
_entity.type
_entity.pdbx_description
1 polymer ?
#
loop_
_entity_poly.entity_id
_entity_poly.type
_entity_poly.pdbx_seq_one_letter_code
_entity_poly.pdbx_strand_id
1 'polypeptide(L)'
;MPTLRSALSIASLTFACASAFFCAGPAHANDSSAELSAGGLVLIRNLDVEMRSEDLFISTGEVRVRYVFHNASDKSVTGLIAFPMPDITASEANISIPTEDPVNILDFKTRVNGTSVRTDVEQKVFVLGIDRTAMLLDQKVPLAPHLQSTRKVLDALPRPLWDEWAKIGLARVDEYDVGQGK
;
A
#
# COMPACT_ATOMS: atom_id res chain seq x y z
N MET A 1 0.85 73.76 -10.53
CA MET A 1 1.87 73.57 -9.48
C MET A 1 1.71 72.17 -8.88
N PRO A 2 2.79 71.49 -8.47
CA PRO A 2 3.35 70.36 -9.23
C PRO A 2 2.91 68.96 -8.77
N THR A 3 3.09 68.00 -9.69
CA THR A 3 3.06 66.55 -9.50
C THR A 3 4.28 66.07 -8.73
N LEU A 4 4.08 65.24 -7.69
CA LEU A 4 5.17 64.58 -6.96
C LEU A 4 5.30 63.13 -7.42
N ARG A 5 6.45 62.81 -8.03
CA ARG A 5 6.92 61.44 -8.27
C ARG A 5 7.35 60.82 -6.92
N SER A 6 7.09 59.54 -6.72
CA SER A 6 7.84 58.73 -5.75
C SER A 6 8.07 57.34 -6.31
N ALA A 7 9.33 57.08 -6.62
CA ALA A 7 9.87 55.76 -6.90
C ALA A 7 10.21 55.07 -5.57
N LEU A 8 9.72 53.85 -5.37
CA LEU A 8 10.12 52.92 -4.31
C LEU A 8 9.70 51.52 -4.80
N SER A 9 10.44 50.43 -4.70
CA SER A 9 11.86 50.13 -4.58
C SER A 9 11.91 48.63 -4.96
N ILE A 10 12.61 48.24 -6.03
CA ILE A 10 12.62 46.86 -6.58
C ILE A 10 13.53 45.93 -5.74
N ALA A 11 13.75 46.22 -4.46
CA ALA A 11 14.77 45.55 -3.66
C ALA A 11 14.28 44.33 -2.86
N SER A 12 13.00 43.97 -2.92
CA SER A 12 12.43 42.93 -2.04
C SER A 12 12.10 41.60 -2.71
N LEU A 13 12.31 41.46 -4.03
CA LEU A 13 11.87 40.25 -4.75
C LEU A 13 12.94 39.15 -4.87
N THR A 14 14.20 39.43 -4.51
CA THR A 14 15.31 38.50 -4.77
C THR A 14 15.58 37.49 -3.65
N PHE A 15 15.03 37.69 -2.45
CA PHE A 15 15.29 36.79 -1.30
C PHE A 15 14.27 35.65 -1.15
N ALA A 16 13.15 35.68 -1.88
CA ALA A 16 12.09 34.67 -1.76
C ALA A 16 12.32 33.40 -2.59
N CYS A 17 13.25 33.41 -3.55
CA CYS A 17 13.51 32.23 -4.40
C CYS A 17 14.56 31.25 -3.82
N ALA A 18 15.32 31.64 -2.80
CA ALA A 18 16.44 30.83 -2.29
C ALA A 18 16.02 29.77 -1.24
N SER A 19 14.83 29.88 -0.65
CA SER A 19 14.38 29.01 0.45
C SER A 19 13.53 27.80 0.01
N ALA A 20 13.19 27.67 -1.28
CA ALA A 20 12.37 26.57 -1.78
C ALA A 20 13.17 25.27 -2.07
N PHE A 21 14.50 25.27 -1.98
CA PHE A 21 15.32 24.11 -2.36
C PHE A 21 15.64 23.12 -1.22
N PHE A 22 15.18 23.36 0.01
CA PHE A 22 15.62 22.57 1.18
C PHE A 22 14.67 21.43 1.64
N CYS A 23 13.58 21.17 0.93
CA CYS A 23 12.63 20.09 1.29
C CYS A 23 12.70 18.84 0.40
N ALA A 24 13.80 18.61 -0.31
CA ALA A 24 14.04 17.31 -0.92
C ALA A 24 14.64 16.37 0.13
N GLY A 25 13.77 15.77 0.97
CA GLY A 25 14.17 14.61 1.78
C GLY A 25 14.70 13.49 0.89
N PRO A 26 15.52 12.56 1.42
CA PRO A 26 15.99 11.43 0.63
C PRO A 26 14.79 10.65 0.08
N ALA A 27 14.68 10.59 -1.25
CA ALA A 27 13.74 9.68 -1.89
C ALA A 27 14.30 8.26 -1.70
N HIS A 28 13.68 7.50 -0.81
CA HIS A 28 13.94 6.07 -0.71
C HIS A 28 13.29 5.41 -1.94
N ALA A 29 14.09 4.99 -2.91
CA ALA A 29 13.61 4.21 -4.04
C ALA A 29 13.19 2.82 -3.55
N ASN A 30 12.13 2.25 -4.14
CA ASN A 30 11.74 0.87 -3.88
C ASN A 30 12.63 -0.09 -4.69
N ASP A 31 13.94 -0.02 -4.49
CA ASP A 31 14.98 -0.69 -5.30
C ASP A 31 15.17 -2.20 -5.02
N SER A 32 14.18 -2.83 -4.38
CA SER A 32 14.24 -4.23 -3.97
C SER A 32 13.64 -5.16 -5.02
N SER A 33 14.29 -6.32 -5.22
CA SER A 33 13.71 -7.51 -5.84
C SER A 33 13.04 -8.38 -4.77
N ALA A 34 12.56 -9.57 -5.12
CA ALA A 34 11.96 -10.48 -4.16
C ALA A 34 12.39 -11.95 -4.32
N GLU A 35 12.15 -12.71 -3.26
CA GLU A 35 12.30 -14.16 -3.19
C GLU A 35 11.08 -14.75 -2.47
N LEU A 36 10.63 -15.93 -2.88
CA LEU A 36 9.62 -16.71 -2.17
C LEU A 36 10.33 -17.68 -1.22
N SER A 37 10.30 -17.40 0.08
CA SER A 37 10.87 -18.26 1.13
C SER A 37 9.77 -18.99 1.91
N ALA A 38 10.14 -19.86 2.86
CA ALA A 38 9.18 -20.59 3.71
C ALA A 38 8.26 -19.66 4.54
N GLY A 39 8.69 -18.40 4.74
CA GLY A 39 7.90 -17.35 5.39
C GLY A 39 7.15 -16.42 4.42
N GLY A 40 7.14 -16.70 3.10
CA GLY A 40 6.51 -15.90 2.05
C GLY A 40 7.45 -14.94 1.31
N LEU A 41 6.91 -13.89 0.70
CA LEU A 41 7.62 -12.90 -0.10
C LEU A 41 8.60 -12.08 0.75
N VAL A 42 9.89 -12.18 0.43
CA VAL A 42 10.95 -11.40 1.07
C VAL A 42 11.58 -10.48 0.03
N LEU A 43 11.67 -9.20 0.34
CA LEU A 43 12.36 -8.24 -0.51
C LEU A 43 13.88 -8.40 -0.35
N ILE A 44 14.58 -8.70 -1.45
CA ILE A 44 16.03 -8.90 -1.51
C ILE A 44 16.65 -7.93 -2.51
N ARG A 45 17.95 -7.62 -2.37
CA ARG A 45 18.68 -6.81 -3.36
C ARG A 45 19.34 -7.70 -4.41
N ASN A 46 19.23 -7.31 -5.68
CA ASN A 46 19.96 -7.93 -6.78
C ASN A 46 21.11 -7.01 -7.22
N LEU A 47 22.35 -7.49 -7.10
CA LEU A 47 23.53 -6.68 -7.46
C LEU A 47 23.79 -6.62 -8.97
N ASP A 48 23.24 -7.56 -9.75
CA ASP A 48 23.41 -7.64 -11.20
C ASP A 48 22.37 -6.77 -11.95
N VAL A 49 21.29 -6.34 -11.29
CA VAL A 49 20.18 -5.57 -11.86
C VAL A 49 20.00 -4.25 -11.13
N GLU A 50 20.20 -3.15 -11.84
CA GLU A 50 20.08 -1.80 -11.30
C GLU A 50 18.71 -1.20 -11.64
N MET A 51 18.01 -0.64 -10.65
CA MET A 51 16.87 0.26 -10.91
C MET A 51 17.40 1.62 -11.36
N ARG A 52 17.18 1.96 -12.64
CA ARG A 52 17.63 3.22 -13.26
C ARG A 52 16.68 4.38 -12.97
N SER A 53 15.38 4.12 -12.98
CA SER A 53 14.38 5.14 -12.68
C SER A 53 13.10 4.52 -12.12
N GLU A 54 12.42 5.31 -11.31
CA GLU A 54 11.05 5.09 -10.83
C GLU A 54 10.24 6.35 -11.14
N ASP A 55 9.14 6.20 -11.85
CA ASP A 55 8.17 7.27 -12.09
C ASP A 55 6.83 6.91 -11.44
N LEU A 56 6.56 7.51 -10.28
CA LEU A 56 5.30 7.37 -9.55
C LEU A 56 4.32 8.49 -9.95
N PHE A 57 3.18 8.10 -10.51
CA PHE A 57 2.05 8.97 -10.81
C PHE A 57 0.88 8.63 -9.89
N ILE A 58 0.32 9.65 -9.23
CA ILE A 58 -0.83 9.53 -8.35
C ILE A 58 -1.90 10.53 -8.78
N SER A 59 -3.12 10.05 -8.92
CA SER A 59 -4.30 10.86 -9.21
C SER A 59 -5.51 10.31 -8.44
N THR A 60 -6.65 10.99 -8.53
CA THR A 60 -7.91 10.50 -7.98
C THR A 60 -8.45 9.27 -8.72
N GLY A 61 -7.99 9.01 -9.94
CA GLY A 61 -8.47 7.91 -10.78
C GLY A 61 -7.53 6.70 -10.84
N GLU A 62 -6.21 6.92 -10.76
CA GLU A 62 -5.22 5.85 -10.80
C GLU A 62 -3.95 6.18 -10.02
N VAL A 63 -3.30 5.12 -9.54
CA VAL A 63 -1.89 5.11 -9.14
C VAL A 63 -1.13 4.27 -10.16
N ARG A 64 -0.06 4.81 -10.71
CA ARG A 64 0.76 4.14 -11.72
C ARG A 64 2.23 4.31 -11.40
N VAL A 65 2.97 3.22 -11.41
CA VAL A 65 4.42 3.23 -11.20
C VAL A 65 5.11 2.62 -12.41
N ARG A 66 6.12 3.32 -12.95
CA ARG A 66 6.95 2.82 -14.04
C ARG A 66 8.39 2.69 -13.55
N TYR A 67 8.92 1.48 -13.66
CA TYR A 67 10.32 1.19 -13.36
C TYR A 67 11.12 0.98 -14.65
N VAL A 68 12.36 1.43 -14.65
CA VAL A 68 13.35 1.06 -15.66
C VAL A 68 14.46 0.29 -14.95
N PHE A 69 14.65 -0.96 -15.35
CA PHE A 69 15.73 -1.81 -14.83
C PHE A 69 16.82 -2.01 -15.88
N HIS A 70 18.07 -2.08 -15.44
CA HIS A 70 19.23 -2.35 -16.26
C HIS A 70 19.99 -3.55 -15.73
N ASN A 71 20.09 -4.63 -16.51
CA ASN A 71 21.00 -5.73 -16.22
C ASN A 71 22.43 -5.30 -16.56
N ALA A 72 23.27 -5.15 -15.54
CA ALA A 72 24.67 -4.73 -15.67
C ALA A 72 25.64 -5.90 -15.89
N SER A 73 25.14 -7.15 -15.85
CA SER A 73 25.95 -8.35 -16.09
C SER A 73 26.01 -8.75 -17.57
N ASP A 74 26.94 -9.65 -17.90
CA ASP A 74 27.12 -10.25 -19.22
C ASP A 74 26.24 -11.49 -19.47
N LYS A 75 25.43 -11.87 -18.48
CA LYS A 75 24.57 -13.05 -18.49
C LYS A 75 23.10 -12.67 -18.35
N SER A 76 22.21 -13.56 -18.78
CA SER A 76 20.77 -13.41 -18.52
C SER A 76 20.48 -13.50 -17.02
N VAL A 77 19.67 -12.59 -16.50
CA VAL A 77 19.21 -12.57 -15.11
C VAL A 77 17.69 -12.72 -15.06
N THR A 78 17.22 -13.66 -14.26
CA THR A 78 15.80 -13.84 -13.93
C THR A 78 15.63 -13.47 -12.46
N GLY A 79 14.68 -12.58 -12.18
CA GLY A 79 14.36 -12.16 -10.81
C GLY A 79 12.87 -11.97 -10.63
N LEU A 80 12.40 -12.17 -9.41
CA LEU A 80 11.04 -11.82 -9.01
C LEU A 80 11.04 -10.34 -8.60
N ILE A 81 10.06 -9.60 -9.11
CA ILE A 81 9.78 -8.23 -8.70
C ILE A 81 8.51 -8.24 -7.88
N ALA A 82 8.54 -7.60 -6.72
CA ALA A 82 7.41 -7.47 -5.83
C ALA A 82 7.04 -6.00 -5.65
N PHE A 83 5.74 -5.75 -5.55
CA PHE A 83 5.21 -4.44 -5.19
C PHE A 83 4.51 -4.57 -3.84
N PRO A 84 4.97 -3.84 -2.80
CA PRO A 84 4.30 -3.87 -1.50
C PRO A 84 2.94 -3.17 -1.62
N MET A 85 1.90 -3.85 -1.16
CA MET A 85 0.56 -3.30 -1.11
C MET A 85 0.33 -2.60 0.24
N PRO A 86 -0.49 -1.53 0.28
CA PRO A 86 -0.82 -0.88 1.54
C PRO A 86 -1.59 -1.83 2.46
N ASP A 87 -1.40 -1.67 3.77
CA ASP A 87 -2.20 -2.38 4.76
C ASP A 87 -3.67 -1.98 4.64
N ILE A 88 -4.54 -2.98 4.51
CA ILE A 88 -5.98 -2.79 4.52
C ILE A 88 -6.50 -3.17 5.89
N THR A 89 -7.05 -2.20 6.61
CA THR A 89 -7.69 -2.43 7.90
C THR A 89 -9.20 -2.38 7.73
N ALA A 90 -9.93 -3.18 8.52
CA ALA A 90 -11.39 -3.14 8.58
C ALA A 90 -11.95 -1.87 9.27
N SER A 91 -11.15 -0.81 9.38
CA SER A 91 -11.59 0.42 10.06
C SER A 91 -12.62 1.17 9.21
N GLU A 92 -13.48 1.95 9.87
CA GLU A 92 -14.53 2.81 9.29
C GLU A 92 -14.01 3.90 8.32
N ALA A 93 -12.71 3.91 8.01
CA ALA A 93 -12.17 4.80 6.99
C ALA A 93 -12.75 4.40 5.62
N ASN A 94 -13.37 5.36 4.94
CA ASN A 94 -13.90 5.22 3.58
C ASN A 94 -12.77 5.01 2.56
N ILE A 95 -12.09 3.86 2.61
CA ILE A 95 -11.19 3.42 1.56
C ILE A 95 -12.08 2.86 0.45
N SER A 96 -12.17 3.60 -0.65
CA SER A 96 -12.88 3.12 -1.85
C SER A 96 -12.05 2.04 -2.51
N ILE A 97 -12.29 0.78 -2.15
CA ILE A 97 -11.68 -0.38 -2.80
C ILE A 97 -12.40 -0.64 -4.13
N PRO A 98 -11.70 -0.62 -5.28
CA PRO A 98 -12.33 -0.53 -6.60
C PRO A 98 -12.93 -1.85 -7.12
N THR A 99 -12.74 -2.97 -6.40
CA THR A 99 -13.18 -4.30 -6.86
C THR A 99 -13.83 -5.12 -5.75
N GLU A 100 -14.66 -6.07 -6.20
CA GLU A 100 -15.21 -7.16 -5.39
C GLU A 100 -14.34 -8.44 -5.48
N ASP A 101 -13.16 -8.36 -6.10
CA ASP A 101 -12.23 -9.48 -6.21
C ASP A 101 -11.56 -9.70 -4.84
N PRO A 102 -11.66 -10.90 -4.22
CA PRO A 102 -11.11 -11.15 -2.88
C PRO A 102 -9.57 -11.18 -2.85
N VAL A 103 -8.92 -11.31 -4.01
CA VAL A 103 -7.47 -11.40 -4.15
C VAL A 103 -6.91 -10.11 -4.75
N ASN A 104 -7.41 -9.70 -5.92
CA ASN A 104 -6.96 -8.47 -6.60
C ASN A 104 -7.82 -7.25 -6.21
N ILE A 105 -7.76 -6.91 -4.92
CA ILE A 105 -8.62 -5.90 -4.32
C ILE A 105 -8.42 -4.49 -4.91
N LEU A 106 -7.23 -4.17 -5.46
CA LEU A 106 -6.93 -2.84 -6.04
C LEU A 106 -6.93 -2.83 -7.59
N ASP A 107 -7.46 -3.85 -8.26
CA ASP A 107 -7.39 -3.97 -9.74
C ASP A 107 -5.96 -3.81 -10.29
N PHE A 108 -4.98 -4.39 -9.58
CA PHE A 108 -3.57 -4.27 -9.91
C PHE A 108 -3.28 -4.94 -11.26
N LYS A 109 -2.53 -4.25 -12.11
CA LYS A 109 -2.17 -4.68 -13.47
C LYS A 109 -0.70 -4.43 -13.72
N THR A 110 -0.01 -5.45 -14.24
CA THR A 110 1.42 -5.38 -14.53
C THR A 110 1.67 -5.53 -16.02
N ARG A 111 2.60 -4.73 -16.53
CA ARG A 111 3.13 -4.84 -17.90
C ARG A 111 4.65 -4.82 -17.86
N VAL A 112 5.27 -5.66 -18.68
CA VAL A 112 6.71 -5.66 -18.93
C VAL A 112 6.93 -5.35 -20.40
N ASN A 113 7.65 -4.26 -20.69
CA ASN A 113 7.91 -3.78 -22.05
C ASN A 113 6.62 -3.66 -22.90
N GLY A 114 5.53 -3.18 -22.29
CA GLY A 114 4.23 -2.99 -22.92
C GLY A 114 3.30 -4.23 -22.89
N THR A 115 3.85 -5.42 -22.67
CA THR A 115 3.11 -6.69 -22.66
C THR A 115 2.54 -6.98 -21.29
N SER A 116 1.25 -7.30 -21.19
CA SER A 116 0.62 -7.71 -19.94
C SER A 116 1.23 -9.01 -19.43
N VAL A 117 1.54 -9.06 -18.14
CA VAL A 117 2.05 -10.26 -17.46
C VAL A 117 1.16 -10.61 -16.28
N ARG A 118 1.06 -11.91 -15.97
CA ARG A 118 0.35 -12.37 -14.77
C ARG A 118 1.05 -11.81 -13.53
N THR A 119 0.25 -11.38 -12.57
CA THR A 119 0.72 -10.98 -11.24
C THR A 119 0.09 -11.94 -10.23
N ASP A 120 0.90 -12.49 -9.34
CA ASP A 120 0.43 -13.28 -8.22
C ASP A 120 0.38 -12.39 -6.97
N VAL A 121 -0.64 -12.56 -6.14
CA VAL A 121 -0.86 -11.76 -4.93
C VAL A 121 -0.60 -12.64 -3.71
N GLU A 122 0.26 -12.16 -2.82
CA GLU A 122 0.43 -12.75 -1.49
C GLU A 122 -0.31 -11.89 -0.47
N GLN A 123 -1.32 -12.47 0.18
CA GLN A 123 -2.10 -11.81 1.24
C GLN A 123 -1.74 -12.43 2.58
N LYS A 124 -1.52 -11.56 3.57
CA LYS A 124 -1.26 -11.97 4.95
C LYS A 124 -2.05 -11.11 5.92
N VAL A 125 -2.38 -11.71 7.06
CA VAL A 125 -3.05 -11.04 8.16
C VAL A 125 -2.12 -11.06 9.37
N PHE A 126 -1.73 -9.87 9.82
CA PHE A 126 -0.88 -9.71 10.99
C PHE A 126 -1.65 -9.08 12.14
N VAL A 127 -1.46 -9.62 13.34
CA VAL A 127 -1.99 -9.07 14.59
C VAL A 127 -0.86 -8.97 15.58
N LEU A 128 -0.55 -7.76 16.05
CA LEU A 128 0.58 -7.49 16.95
C LEU A 128 1.91 -8.06 16.42
N GLY A 129 2.11 -7.99 15.10
CA GLY A 129 3.32 -8.51 14.41
C GLY A 129 3.35 -10.02 14.22
N ILE A 130 2.32 -10.76 14.61
CA ILE A 130 2.22 -12.21 14.45
C ILE A 130 1.34 -12.52 13.24
N ASP A 131 1.82 -13.37 12.33
CA ASP A 131 1.05 -13.87 11.20
C ASP A 131 -0.10 -14.78 11.70
N ARG A 132 -1.33 -14.39 11.39
CA ARG A 132 -2.58 -15.09 11.72
C ARG A 132 -3.33 -15.56 10.48
N THR A 133 -2.68 -15.58 9.31
CA THR A 133 -3.31 -15.91 8.03
C THR A 133 -3.95 -17.30 8.06
N ALA A 134 -3.19 -18.33 8.47
CA ALA A 134 -3.69 -19.70 8.55
C ALA A 134 -4.92 -19.83 9.46
N MET A 135 -4.93 -19.11 10.58
CA MET A 135 -6.03 -19.12 11.54
C MET A 135 -7.34 -18.62 10.95
N LEU A 136 -7.32 -17.60 10.08
CA LEU A 136 -8.51 -17.15 9.35
C LEU A 136 -8.92 -18.16 8.27
N LEU A 137 -7.95 -18.67 7.51
CA LEU A 137 -8.20 -19.63 6.43
C LEU A 137 -8.78 -20.96 6.95
N ASP A 138 -8.34 -21.42 8.11
CA ASP A 138 -8.88 -22.62 8.79
C ASP A 138 -10.37 -22.45 9.14
N GLN A 139 -10.78 -21.21 9.46
CA GLN A 139 -12.18 -20.85 9.68
C GLN A 139 -12.91 -20.44 8.38
N LYS A 140 -12.26 -20.61 7.23
CA LYS A 140 -12.76 -20.26 5.89
C LYS A 140 -13.12 -18.78 5.75
N VAL A 141 -12.48 -17.93 6.54
CA VAL A 141 -12.65 -16.48 6.45
C VAL A 141 -11.79 -15.96 5.31
N PRO A 142 -12.39 -15.35 4.26
CA PRO A 142 -11.62 -14.68 3.21
C PRO A 142 -10.81 -13.49 3.77
N LEU A 143 -9.68 -13.17 3.15
CA LEU A 143 -8.73 -12.19 3.70
C LEU A 143 -9.00 -10.74 3.28
N ALA A 144 -10.02 -10.50 2.44
CA ALA A 144 -10.44 -9.18 2.01
C ALA A 144 -11.53 -8.63 2.96
N PRO A 145 -11.20 -7.74 3.91
CA PRO A 145 -12.14 -7.36 4.99
C PRO A 145 -13.30 -6.49 4.52
N HIS A 146 -13.20 -5.82 3.37
CA HIS A 146 -14.24 -4.94 2.83
C HIS A 146 -15.40 -5.69 2.18
N LEU A 147 -15.21 -6.97 1.83
CA LEU A 147 -16.21 -7.73 1.10
C LEU A 147 -17.35 -8.20 2.00
N GLN A 148 -18.57 -8.13 1.48
CA GLN A 148 -19.75 -8.68 2.16
C GLN A 148 -19.66 -10.20 2.35
N SER A 149 -18.97 -10.91 1.45
CA SER A 149 -18.70 -12.35 1.59
C SER A 149 -17.89 -12.66 2.84
N THR A 150 -16.86 -11.87 3.12
CA THR A 150 -16.05 -11.97 4.34
C THR A 150 -16.90 -11.68 5.57
N ARG A 151 -17.68 -10.60 5.54
CA ARG A 151 -18.57 -10.21 6.65
C ARG A 151 -19.57 -11.31 7.00
N LYS A 152 -20.18 -11.94 6.00
CA LYS A 152 -21.11 -13.07 6.20
C LYS A 152 -20.47 -14.26 6.90
N VAL A 153 -19.22 -14.60 6.59
CA VAL A 153 -18.52 -15.70 7.28
C VAL A 153 -18.24 -15.30 8.72
N LEU A 154 -17.75 -14.08 8.94
CA LEU A 154 -17.49 -13.52 10.27
C LEU A 154 -18.75 -13.51 11.15
N ASP A 155 -19.90 -13.06 10.62
CA ASP A 155 -21.18 -13.02 11.33
C ASP A 155 -21.69 -14.43 11.73
N ALA A 156 -21.30 -15.45 10.96
CA ALA A 156 -21.67 -16.84 11.22
C ALA A 156 -20.73 -17.56 12.20
N LEU A 157 -19.61 -16.94 12.60
CA LEU A 157 -18.68 -17.54 13.54
C LEU A 157 -19.29 -17.64 14.95
N PRO A 158 -19.06 -18.75 15.69
CA PRO A 158 -19.54 -18.89 17.05
C PRO A 158 -18.99 -17.80 17.98
N ARG A 159 -19.80 -17.31 18.91
CA ARG A 159 -19.37 -16.31 19.91
C ARG A 159 -18.10 -16.69 20.69
N PRO A 160 -17.90 -17.95 21.13
CA PRO A 160 -16.65 -18.32 21.81
C PRO A 160 -15.39 -18.07 20.97
N LEU A 161 -15.48 -18.20 19.65
CA LEU A 161 -14.36 -17.94 18.74
C LEU A 161 -14.08 -16.42 18.65
N TRP A 162 -15.12 -15.59 18.57
CA TRP A 162 -14.99 -14.14 18.66
C TRP A 162 -14.33 -13.69 19.97
N ASP A 163 -14.70 -14.30 21.09
CA ASP A 163 -14.10 -14.00 22.40
C ASP A 163 -12.61 -14.40 22.45
N GLU A 164 -12.22 -15.51 21.82
CA GLU A 164 -10.82 -15.90 21.67
C GLU A 164 -10.06 -14.91 20.78
N TRP A 165 -10.65 -14.51 19.65
CA TRP A 165 -10.04 -13.58 18.71
C TRP A 165 -9.86 -12.19 19.32
N ALA A 166 -10.79 -11.77 20.17
CA ALA A 166 -10.67 -10.52 20.94
C ALA A 166 -9.49 -10.57 21.92
N LYS A 167 -9.28 -11.68 22.63
CA LYS A 167 -8.15 -11.85 23.58
C LYS A 167 -6.78 -11.71 22.91
N ILE A 168 -6.68 -12.12 21.65
CA ILE A 168 -5.43 -12.01 20.89
C ILE A 168 -5.32 -10.73 20.05
N GLY A 169 -6.33 -9.84 20.12
CA GLY A 169 -6.36 -8.57 19.41
C GLY A 169 -6.75 -8.65 17.93
N LEU A 170 -7.23 -9.81 17.46
CA LEU A 170 -7.68 -10.01 16.08
C LEU A 170 -9.07 -9.41 15.83
N ALA A 171 -9.93 -9.42 16.85
CA ALA A 171 -11.28 -8.88 16.78
C ALA A 171 -11.47 -7.72 17.76
N ARG A 172 -12.28 -6.73 17.36
CA ARG A 172 -12.88 -5.77 18.27
C ARG A 172 -14.36 -6.11 18.37
N VAL A 173 -14.85 -6.33 19.58
CA VAL A 173 -16.28 -6.47 19.82
C VAL A 173 -16.81 -5.07 20.07
N ASP A 174 -17.36 -4.45 19.04
CA ASP A 174 -18.10 -3.21 19.21
C ASP A 174 -19.46 -3.59 19.83
N GLU A 175 -19.56 -3.48 21.16
CA GLU A 175 -20.86 -3.51 21.83
C GLU A 175 -21.60 -2.22 21.46
N TYR A 176 -22.43 -2.31 20.42
CA TYR A 176 -23.46 -1.32 20.18
C TYR A 176 -24.47 -1.43 21.34
N ASP A 177 -24.37 -0.54 22.33
CA ASP A 177 -25.45 -0.28 23.27
C ASP A 177 -26.62 0.28 22.47
N VAL A 178 -27.53 -0.60 22.06
CA VAL A 178 -28.88 -0.22 21.64
C VAL A 178 -29.55 0.30 22.90
N GLY A 179 -29.29 1.58 23.20
CA GLY A 179 -29.76 2.27 24.39
C GLY A 179 -31.26 2.10 24.59
N GLN A 180 -31.64 1.03 25.28
CA GLN A 180 -32.94 0.88 25.91
C GLN A 180 -32.85 1.68 27.20
N GLY A 181 -32.80 3.01 27.05
CA GLY A 181 -32.95 3.93 28.15
C GLY A 181 -34.29 3.64 28.83
N LYS A 182 -34.23 3.34 30.14
CA LYS A 182 -35.41 3.30 30.98
C LYS A 182 -36.02 4.69 31.13
#